data_AF-A0A9W8D0K3-F1
#
_entry.id   AF-A0A9W8D0K3-F1
#
_cell.length_a   1.000
_cell.length_b   1.000
_cell.length_c   1.000
_cell.angle_alpha   90.00
_cell.angle_beta   90.00
_cell.angle_gamma   90.00
#
_symmetry.space_group_name_H-M   'P 1'
#
loop_
_entity.id
_entity.type
_entity.pdbx_description
1 polymer ?
#
loop_
_entity_poly.entity_id
_entity_poly.type
_entity_poly.pdbx_seq_one_letter_code
_entity_poly.pdbx_strand_id
1 'polypeptide(L)'
;MDHIRVSKVEQMRLVRSGNNTEYVGTLHLTTHHMIFSAGDLELWIPYPMIHSAVLVRPPRRDSDDNIQAVYTEERALEGSIRIRCHHFLFVTLRCTDIRRLYDVFATVKHLACVGSLEQLYAFDYRSDTADDAKAVEYDAHAEFRRMGVGVAGGVGQHWRVSEINREFQLCATYPPVLAIPARISDTTLTYAARYRSKARLPVLSYLHPNGASMTRSSQPMVGLKQARSVQDEKLVEAIVATSEPTGIVPRFRNERNNIIIDARPTTNAVVNRAIGAGSENMDHYRQCRKVYLGIDNIHVMRDALNRLADAA
;
A
#
# COMPACT_ATOMS: atom_id res chain seq x y z
N MET A 1 28.07 0.55 -8.91
CA MET A 1 28.67 1.89 -8.71
C MET A 1 28.64 2.75 -9.98
N ASP A 2 28.35 2.15 -11.13
CA ASP A 2 28.48 2.76 -12.47
C ASP A 2 27.56 3.96 -12.74
N HIS A 3 26.61 4.24 -11.85
CA HIS A 3 25.65 5.35 -11.98
C HIS A 3 25.93 6.54 -11.06
N ILE A 4 26.92 6.42 -10.15
CA ILE A 4 27.35 7.53 -9.29
C ILE A 4 28.35 8.37 -10.07
N ARG A 5 27.89 9.51 -10.58
CA ARG A 5 28.75 10.45 -11.32
C ARG A 5 29.63 11.30 -10.42
N VAL A 6 29.17 11.51 -9.19
CA VAL A 6 29.90 12.23 -8.14
C VAL A 6 29.56 11.60 -6.81
N SER A 7 30.59 11.21 -6.05
CA SER A 7 30.42 10.55 -4.75
C SER A 7 30.46 11.54 -3.58
N LYS A 8 31.08 12.71 -3.77
CA LYS A 8 31.25 13.75 -2.74
C LYS A 8 31.19 15.15 -3.34
N VAL A 9 30.38 16.03 -2.74
CA VAL A 9 30.32 17.46 -3.06
C VAL A 9 30.44 18.26 -1.77
N GLU A 10 31.57 18.96 -1.61
CA GLU A 10 31.82 19.88 -0.49
C GLU A 10 31.16 21.23 -0.76
N GLN A 11 30.97 22.03 0.30
CA GLN A 11 30.35 23.36 0.24
C GLN A 11 28.94 23.32 -0.39
N MET A 12 28.23 22.20 -0.22
CA MET A 12 26.83 22.07 -0.62
C MET A 12 25.97 22.82 0.39
N ARG A 13 25.09 23.68 -0.10
CA ARG A 13 24.05 24.34 0.71
C ARG A 13 22.82 23.46 0.76
N LEU A 14 22.31 23.15 1.94
CA LEU A 14 21.04 22.47 2.16
C LEU A 14 20.06 23.39 2.87
N VAL A 15 18.89 23.61 2.27
CA VAL A 15 17.79 24.38 2.86
C VAL A 15 16.64 23.42 3.15
N ARG A 16 16.18 23.35 4.41
CA ARG A 16 14.97 22.60 4.78
C ARG A 16 13.73 23.48 4.61
N SER A 17 12.69 22.94 3.95
CA SER A 17 11.40 23.64 3.87
C SER A 17 10.74 23.71 5.25
N GLY A 18 10.07 24.83 5.54
CA GLY A 18 9.35 25.08 6.79
C GLY A 18 10.00 26.15 7.68
N ASN A 19 11.32 26.08 7.89
CA ASN A 19 12.05 27.07 8.71
C ASN A 19 13.08 27.88 7.92
N ASN A 20 13.24 27.60 6.61
CA ASN A 20 14.26 28.19 5.74
C ASN A 20 15.67 28.15 6.33
N THR A 21 15.94 27.20 7.23
CA THR A 21 17.28 27.06 7.83
C THR A 21 18.21 26.48 6.79
N GLU A 22 19.34 27.17 6.62
CA GLU A 22 20.36 26.88 5.63
C GLU A 22 21.60 26.32 6.32
N TYR A 23 22.09 25.20 5.81
CA TYR A 23 23.29 24.53 6.30
C TYR A 23 24.31 24.46 5.16
N VAL A 24 25.58 24.73 5.45
CA VAL A 24 26.68 24.51 4.51
C VAL A 24 27.45 23.28 4.97
N GLY A 25 27.59 22.30 4.09
CA GLY A 25 28.17 21.02 4.45
C GLY A 25 28.66 20.22 3.26
N THR A 26 28.80 18.91 3.47
CA THR A 26 29.23 17.96 2.46
C THR A 26 28.09 17.02 2.12
N LEU A 27 27.85 16.83 0.83
CA LEU A 27 26.92 15.84 0.29
C LEU A 27 27.70 14.60 -0.16
N HIS A 28 27.34 13.45 0.37
CA HIS A 28 27.82 12.14 -0.04
C HIS A 28 26.71 11.39 -0.77
N LEU A 29 27.05 10.79 -1.91
CA LEU A 29 26.17 9.92 -2.68
C LEU A 29 26.73 8.50 -2.66
N THR A 30 25.94 7.59 -2.11
CA THR A 30 26.27 6.17 -2.02
C THR A 30 25.38 5.39 -2.99
N THR A 31 25.40 4.05 -2.95
CA THR A 31 24.49 3.23 -3.77
C THR A 31 23.03 3.36 -3.33
N HIS A 32 22.77 3.57 -2.03
CA HIS A 32 21.42 3.46 -1.45
C HIS A 32 20.91 4.73 -0.78
N HIS A 33 21.81 5.62 -0.39
CA HIS A 33 21.51 6.82 0.38
C HIS A 33 22.23 8.04 -0.19
N MET A 34 21.53 9.16 -0.11
CA MET A 34 22.11 10.49 -0.15
C MET A 34 22.29 10.98 1.29
N ILE A 35 23.51 11.35 1.66
CA ILE A 35 23.88 11.71 3.03
C ILE A 35 24.43 13.14 3.02
N PHE A 36 23.85 14.03 3.82
CA PHE A 36 24.34 15.40 3.99
C PHE A 36 24.85 15.61 5.42
N SER A 37 26.08 16.08 5.56
CA SER A 37 26.74 16.29 6.86
C SER A 37 27.22 17.74 7.01
N ALA A 38 26.88 18.39 8.12
CA ALA A 38 27.27 19.76 8.46
C ALA A 38 27.43 19.93 9.98
N GLY A 39 28.66 19.94 10.49
CA GLY A 39 28.91 19.91 11.94
C GLY A 39 28.32 18.63 12.55
N ASP A 40 27.50 18.77 13.60
CA ASP A 40 26.80 17.65 14.24
C ASP A 40 25.53 17.21 13.49
N LEU A 41 25.12 17.95 12.44
CA LEU A 41 23.97 17.59 11.63
C LEU A 41 24.36 16.50 10.62
N GLU A 42 23.66 15.38 10.64
CA GLU A 42 23.72 14.38 9.59
C GLU A 42 22.30 14.02 9.11
N LEU A 43 22.05 14.14 7.81
CA LEU A 43 20.76 13.86 7.19
C LEU A 43 20.91 12.75 6.15
N TRP A 44 20.22 11.64 6.37
CA TRP A 44 20.20 10.49 5.48
C TRP A 44 18.86 10.45 4.73
N ILE A 45 18.92 10.41 3.40
CA ILE A 45 17.75 10.24 2.54
C ILE A 45 17.98 8.97 1.71
N PRO A 46 17.30 7.85 2.02
CA PRO A 46 17.29 6.69 1.15
C PRO A 46 16.67 7.06 -0.20
N TYR A 47 17.27 6.61 -1.30
CA TYR A 47 16.76 6.96 -2.63
C TYR A 47 15.29 6.54 -2.87
N PRO A 48 14.80 5.38 -2.37
CA PRO A 48 13.38 5.03 -2.48
C PRO A 48 12.42 5.96 -1.72
N MET A 49 12.92 6.78 -0.79
CA MET A 49 12.09 7.78 -0.11
C MET A 49 11.90 9.05 -0.94
N ILE A 50 12.68 9.26 -2.00
CA ILE A 50 12.57 10.42 -2.88
C ILE A 50 11.36 10.24 -3.78
N HIS A 51 10.34 11.06 -3.53
CA HIS A 51 9.14 11.14 -4.36
C HIS A 51 9.42 11.90 -5.67
N SER A 52 10.15 13.01 -5.58
CA SER A 52 10.50 13.82 -6.74
C SER A 52 11.80 14.58 -6.51
N ALA A 53 12.65 14.65 -7.53
CA ALA A 53 13.79 15.53 -7.58
C ALA A 53 13.67 16.44 -8.83
N VAL A 54 13.80 17.75 -8.64
CA VAL A 54 13.69 18.74 -9.72
C VAL A 54 14.94 19.61 -9.74
N LEU A 55 15.68 19.54 -10.84
CA LEU A 55 16.80 20.44 -11.10
C LEU A 55 16.29 21.79 -11.62
N VAL A 56 16.62 22.86 -10.91
CA VAL A 56 16.35 24.25 -11.29
C VAL A 56 17.68 24.89 -11.68
N ARG A 57 17.76 25.37 -12.92
CA ARG A 57 18.95 26.05 -13.45
C ARG A 57 19.02 27.48 -12.93
N PRO A 58 20.23 28.06 -12.77
CA PRO A 58 20.35 29.49 -12.55
C PRO A 58 19.81 30.24 -13.79
N PRO A 59 19.22 31.44 -13.62
CA PRO A 59 18.81 32.28 -14.73
C PRO A 59 20.02 32.59 -15.63
N ARG A 60 19.85 32.47 -16.96
CA ARG A 60 20.89 32.87 -17.91
C ARG A 60 21.03 34.39 -17.88
N ARG A 61 22.27 34.89 -17.80
CA ARG A 61 22.59 36.25 -18.25
C ARG A 61 22.60 36.23 -19.78
N ASP A 62 21.44 36.24 -20.43
CA ASP A 62 21.40 36.61 -21.84
C ASP A 62 21.37 38.14 -21.91
N SER A 63 22.30 38.69 -22.69
CA SER A 63 22.36 40.09 -23.08
C SER A 63 21.14 40.42 -23.94
N ASP A 64 20.26 41.29 -23.43
CA ASP A 64 19.39 42.23 -24.17
C ASP A 64 17.92 42.32 -23.74
N ASP A 65 17.44 41.55 -22.76
CA ASP A 65 16.09 41.79 -22.22
C ASP A 65 16.12 42.42 -20.83
N ASN A 66 15.64 43.68 -20.84
CA ASN A 66 15.43 44.58 -19.72
C ASN A 66 14.35 44.06 -18.75
N ILE A 67 14.58 42.89 -18.16
CA ILE A 67 13.78 42.39 -17.04
C ILE A 67 14.41 42.94 -15.77
N GLN A 68 13.88 44.10 -15.38
CA GLN A 68 13.97 44.69 -14.05
C GLN A 68 13.36 43.73 -13.01
N ALA A 69 14.02 42.60 -12.74
CA ALA A 69 13.72 41.75 -11.60
C ALA A 69 14.83 41.93 -10.59
N VAL A 70 14.41 42.47 -9.45
CA VAL A 70 15.16 42.67 -8.21
C VAL A 70 15.88 41.36 -7.82
N TYR A 71 17.12 41.20 -8.26
CA TYR A 71 18.04 40.18 -7.76
C TYR A 71 19.24 40.91 -7.16
N THR A 72 19.04 41.45 -5.98
CA THR A 72 20.15 41.71 -5.08
C THR A 72 20.71 40.36 -4.61
N GLU A 73 22.04 40.22 -4.61
CA GLU A 73 22.85 39.17 -3.96
C GLU A 73 23.23 37.92 -4.80
N GLU A 74 24.42 37.38 -4.48
CA GLU A 74 25.12 36.22 -5.08
C GLU A 74 24.23 34.96 -5.31
N ARG A 75 23.10 34.87 -4.60
CA ARG A 75 22.06 33.83 -4.73
C ARG A 75 21.48 33.70 -6.15
N ALA A 76 21.59 34.72 -6.99
CA ALA A 76 21.08 34.73 -8.36
C ALA A 76 21.86 33.83 -9.35
N LEU A 77 23.03 33.32 -8.96
CA LEU A 77 23.92 32.55 -9.85
C LEU A 77 23.94 31.04 -9.57
N GLU A 78 23.20 30.56 -8.57
CA GLU A 78 23.22 29.15 -8.14
C GLU A 78 22.11 28.32 -8.77
N GLY A 79 22.47 27.12 -9.22
CA GLY A 79 21.49 26.07 -9.51
C GLY A 79 20.99 25.46 -8.21
N SER A 80 19.80 24.82 -8.26
CA SER A 80 19.30 24.04 -7.13
C SER A 80 18.67 22.73 -7.53
N ILE A 81 18.69 21.73 -6.65
CA ILE A 81 17.88 20.51 -6.76
C ILE A 81 16.87 20.54 -5.62
N ARG A 82 15.59 20.59 -5.97
CA ARG A 82 14.48 20.50 -5.02
C ARG A 82 14.09 19.04 -4.90
N ILE A 83 14.17 18.50 -3.69
CA ILE A 83 13.89 17.10 -3.38
C ILE A 83 12.67 17.07 -2.46
N ARG A 84 11.67 16.29 -2.86
CA ARG A 84 10.52 15.95 -2.02
C ARG A 84 10.56 14.48 -1.68
N CYS A 85 10.37 14.15 -0.41
CA CYS A 85 10.31 12.78 0.06
C CYS A 85 8.87 12.35 0.38
N HIS A 86 8.61 11.04 0.33
CA HIS A 86 7.31 10.44 0.66
C HIS A 86 6.85 10.67 2.12
N HIS A 87 7.77 11.05 3.02
CA HIS A 87 7.51 11.35 4.43
C HIS A 87 7.46 12.85 4.73
N PHE A 88 7.17 13.68 3.72
CA PHE A 88 7.04 15.14 3.84
C PHE A 88 8.31 15.89 4.23
N LEU A 89 9.48 15.26 4.12
CA LEU A 89 10.76 15.98 4.16
C LEU A 89 11.00 16.63 2.79
N PHE A 90 11.08 17.95 2.80
CA PHE A 90 11.37 18.75 1.61
C PHE A 90 12.70 19.49 1.82
N VAL A 91 13.66 19.25 0.93
CA VAL A 91 14.98 19.87 0.98
C VAL A 91 15.37 20.45 -0.37
N THR A 92 16.08 21.57 -0.34
CA THR A 92 16.69 22.16 -1.52
C THR A 92 18.20 22.11 -1.38
N LEU A 93 18.87 21.43 -2.31
CA LEU A 93 20.33 21.43 -2.43
C LEU A 93 20.73 22.56 -3.37
N ARG A 94 21.74 23.35 -3.01
CA ARG A 94 22.27 24.43 -3.85
C ARG A 94 23.78 24.35 -3.93
N CYS A 95 24.31 24.63 -5.12
CA CYS A 95 25.73 24.66 -5.39
C CYS A 95 26.02 25.68 -6.50
N THR A 96 27.15 26.37 -6.38
CA THR A 96 27.68 27.29 -7.41
C THR A 96 28.27 26.53 -8.60
N ASP A 97 28.83 25.33 -8.36
CA ASP A 97 29.32 24.45 -9.43
C ASP A 97 28.15 23.71 -10.09
N ILE A 98 27.63 24.33 -11.15
CA ILE A 98 26.49 23.80 -11.90
C ILE A 98 26.76 22.40 -12.47
N ARG A 99 28.01 22.07 -12.86
CA ARG A 99 28.34 20.75 -13.42
C ARG A 99 28.19 19.68 -12.35
N ARG A 100 28.71 19.92 -11.15
CA ARG A 100 28.51 19.03 -10.00
C ARG A 100 27.03 18.86 -9.67
N LEU A 101 26.25 19.93 -9.75
CA LEU A 101 24.80 19.84 -9.52
C LEU A 101 24.10 18.93 -10.54
N TYR A 102 24.49 18.99 -11.82
CA TYR A 102 24.01 18.05 -12.84
C TYR A 102 24.39 16.61 -12.52
N ASP A 103 25.62 16.36 -12.06
CA ASP A 103 26.08 15.02 -11.70
C ASP A 103 25.36 14.46 -10.47
N VAL A 104 25.10 15.30 -9.47
CA VAL A 104 24.24 14.95 -8.31
C VAL A 104 22.85 14.59 -8.81
N PHE A 105 22.22 15.44 -9.62
CA PHE A 105 20.88 15.20 -10.13
C PHE A 105 20.79 13.91 -10.96
N ALA A 106 21.76 13.67 -11.84
CA ALA A 106 21.81 12.46 -12.66
C ALA A 106 21.97 11.20 -11.81
N THR A 107 22.81 11.26 -10.77
CA THR A 107 22.99 10.17 -9.81
C THR A 107 21.70 9.89 -9.05
N VAL A 108 21.07 10.92 -8.47
CA VAL A 108 19.80 10.80 -7.73
C VAL A 108 18.70 10.24 -8.63
N LYS A 109 18.57 10.74 -9.86
CA LYS A 109 17.58 10.27 -10.83
C LYS A 109 17.71 8.77 -11.11
N HIS A 110 18.94 8.26 -11.20
CA HIS A 110 19.16 6.85 -11.48
C HIS A 110 18.92 5.98 -10.25
N LEU A 111 19.39 6.41 -9.06
CA LEU A 111 19.32 5.59 -7.86
C LEU A 111 17.96 5.65 -7.14
N ALA A 112 17.15 6.70 -7.39
CA ALA A 112 15.76 6.77 -6.91
C ALA A 112 14.80 5.88 -7.70
N CYS A 113 15.15 5.52 -8.94
CA CYS A 113 14.32 4.72 -9.83
C CYS A 113 15.09 3.48 -10.30
N VAL A 114 15.29 2.53 -9.40
CA VAL A 114 15.97 1.26 -9.72
C VAL A 114 15.10 0.38 -10.63
N GLY A 115 15.77 -0.41 -11.49
CA GLY A 115 15.10 -1.24 -12.50
C GLY A 115 14.75 -2.66 -12.02
N SER A 116 15.35 -3.11 -10.91
CA SER A 116 15.04 -4.41 -10.30
C SER A 116 15.04 -4.33 -8.77
N LEU A 117 14.37 -5.28 -8.13
CA LEU A 117 14.24 -5.32 -6.67
C LEU A 117 15.57 -5.62 -5.98
N GLU A 118 16.42 -6.42 -6.62
CA GLU A 118 17.75 -6.82 -6.14
C GLU A 118 18.70 -5.62 -6.00
N GLN A 119 18.37 -4.48 -6.61
CA GLN A 119 19.13 -3.23 -6.47
C GLN A 119 18.71 -2.40 -5.25
N LEU A 120 17.68 -2.84 -4.50
CA LEU A 120 17.26 -2.18 -3.28
C LEU A 120 18.19 -2.54 -2.13
N TYR A 121 18.38 -1.59 -1.21
CA TYR A 121 19.25 -1.77 -0.04
C TYR A 121 18.92 -3.02 0.79
N ALA A 122 17.67 -3.46 0.79
CA ALA A 122 17.24 -4.67 1.49
C ALA A 122 18.00 -5.95 1.07
N PHE A 123 18.53 -6.02 -0.16
CA PHE A 123 19.31 -7.15 -0.64
C PHE A 123 20.82 -7.05 -0.34
N ASP A 124 21.30 -5.84 -0.05
CA ASP A 124 22.70 -5.57 0.26
C ASP A 124 22.95 -5.38 1.76
N TYR A 125 21.90 -5.12 2.53
CA TYR A 125 21.98 -4.90 3.97
C TYR A 125 22.51 -6.16 4.67
N ARG A 126 23.55 -5.96 5.48
CA ARG A 126 24.09 -6.97 6.39
C ARG A 126 23.94 -6.42 7.80
N SER A 127 23.18 -7.10 8.66
CA SER A 127 23.16 -6.75 10.07
C SER A 127 24.44 -7.25 10.73
N ASP A 128 25.06 -6.39 11.53
CA ASP A 128 26.22 -6.71 12.37
C ASP A 128 25.81 -7.33 13.72
N THR A 129 24.50 -7.38 14.03
CA THR A 129 24.00 -7.89 15.31
C THR A 129 23.30 -9.24 15.14
N ALA A 130 23.69 -10.22 15.94
CA ALA A 130 23.07 -11.56 15.93
C ALA A 130 21.58 -11.54 16.34
N ASP A 131 21.10 -10.44 16.93
CA ASP A 131 19.73 -10.30 17.45
C ASP A 131 18.70 -9.84 16.39
N ASP A 132 19.12 -9.25 15.26
CA ASP A 132 18.21 -8.83 14.18
C ASP A 132 17.61 -10.01 13.39
N ALA A 133 18.06 -11.24 13.67
CA ALA A 133 17.56 -12.46 13.03
C ALA A 133 16.23 -12.96 13.60
N LYS A 134 15.67 -12.36 14.67
CA LYS A 134 14.30 -12.67 15.09
C LYS A 134 13.30 -11.94 14.20
N ALA A 135 13.25 -12.33 12.93
CA ALA A 135 12.06 -12.11 12.13
C ALA A 135 10.88 -12.65 12.96
N VAL A 136 9.91 -11.80 13.29
CA VAL A 136 8.64 -12.26 13.86
C VAL A 136 7.97 -13.06 12.75
N GLU A 137 8.24 -14.36 12.72
CA GLU A 137 7.66 -15.27 11.74
C GLU A 137 6.17 -15.40 12.03
N TYR A 138 5.35 -14.88 11.12
CA TYR A 138 3.91 -15.03 11.21
C TYR A 138 3.52 -16.45 10.78
N ASP A 139 3.10 -17.27 11.72
CA ASP A 139 2.48 -18.58 11.45
C ASP A 139 0.96 -18.43 11.33
N ALA A 140 0.47 -18.53 10.09
CA ALA A 140 -0.96 -18.45 9.78
C ALA A 140 -1.78 -19.57 10.46
N HIS A 141 -1.25 -20.79 10.58
CA HIS A 141 -1.94 -21.88 11.26
C HIS A 141 -2.03 -21.62 12.76
N ALA A 142 -0.95 -21.10 13.38
CA ALA A 142 -0.98 -20.69 14.77
C ALA A 142 -2.00 -19.58 15.02
N GLU A 143 -2.08 -18.57 14.13
CA GLU A 143 -3.06 -17.48 14.27
C GLU A 143 -4.51 -17.95 14.11
N PHE A 144 -4.79 -18.83 13.14
CA PHE A 144 -6.12 -19.43 13.00
C PHE A 144 -6.48 -20.29 14.24
N ARG A 145 -5.51 -21.03 14.78
CA ARG A 145 -5.68 -21.81 16.01
C ARG A 145 -5.92 -20.92 17.23
N ARG A 146 -5.23 -19.77 17.33
CA ARG A 146 -5.44 -18.76 18.39
C ARG A 146 -6.88 -18.23 18.36
N MET A 147 -7.48 -18.09 17.18
CA MET A 147 -8.89 -17.73 17.01
C MET A 147 -9.88 -18.90 17.19
N GLY A 148 -9.40 -20.11 17.45
CA GLY A 148 -10.22 -21.31 17.70
C GLY A 148 -10.70 -22.05 16.43
N VAL A 149 -10.18 -21.71 15.25
CA VAL A 149 -10.57 -22.39 13.98
C VAL A 149 -10.28 -23.89 14.07
N GLY A 150 -11.28 -24.71 13.77
CA GLY A 150 -11.19 -26.18 13.81
C GLY A 150 -11.24 -26.79 15.21
N VAL A 151 -11.38 -25.99 16.28
CA VAL A 151 -11.48 -26.50 17.66
C VAL A 151 -12.91 -26.99 17.93
N ALA A 152 -13.06 -28.29 18.16
CA ALA A 152 -14.35 -28.91 18.45
C ALA A 152 -14.97 -28.36 19.75
N GLY A 153 -16.29 -28.18 19.76
CA GLY A 153 -17.03 -27.65 20.92
C GLY A 153 -16.88 -26.14 21.14
N GLY A 154 -15.99 -25.47 20.39
CA GLY A 154 -15.84 -24.02 20.38
C GLY A 154 -16.52 -23.36 19.18
N VAL A 155 -16.55 -22.03 19.18
CA VAL A 155 -17.15 -21.23 18.08
C VAL A 155 -16.47 -21.45 16.72
N GLY A 156 -15.19 -21.85 16.72
CA GLY A 156 -14.44 -22.11 15.50
C GLY A 156 -14.61 -23.52 14.92
N GLN A 157 -15.41 -24.40 15.54
CA GLN A 157 -15.72 -25.74 15.00
C GLN A 157 -16.37 -25.69 13.60
N HIS A 158 -17.03 -24.59 13.26
CA HIS A 158 -17.68 -24.37 11.97
C HIS A 158 -16.72 -23.82 10.90
N TRP A 159 -15.44 -23.68 11.22
CA TRP A 159 -14.39 -23.23 10.31
C TRP A 159 -13.32 -24.31 10.18
N ARG A 160 -12.77 -24.44 8.98
CA ARG A 160 -11.60 -25.29 8.71
C ARG A 160 -10.54 -24.50 7.96
N VAL A 161 -9.30 -24.94 8.11
CA VAL A 161 -8.19 -24.49 7.29
C VAL A 161 -8.18 -25.30 5.98
N SER A 162 -7.97 -24.62 4.85
CA SER A 162 -7.78 -25.21 3.53
C SER A 162 -6.41 -24.81 2.99
N GLU A 163 -5.69 -25.79 2.45
CA GLU A 163 -4.41 -25.61 1.73
C GLU A 163 -4.62 -25.56 0.20
N ILE A 164 -5.85 -25.40 -0.28
CA ILE A 164 -6.17 -25.33 -1.73
C ILE A 164 -5.35 -24.26 -2.47
N ASN A 165 -4.89 -23.21 -1.76
CA ASN A 165 -4.12 -22.13 -2.34
C ASN A 165 -2.61 -22.21 -2.02
N ARG A 166 -2.10 -23.36 -1.54
CA ARG A 166 -0.70 -23.52 -1.11
C ARG A 166 0.30 -23.11 -2.17
N GLU A 167 0.02 -23.46 -3.42
CA GLU A 167 0.83 -23.12 -4.61
C GLU A 167 0.29 -21.89 -5.36
N PHE A 168 -0.54 -21.07 -4.71
CA PHE A 168 -1.12 -19.82 -5.25
C PHE A 168 -1.97 -19.98 -6.53
N GLN A 169 -2.37 -21.21 -6.87
CA GLN A 169 -3.12 -21.53 -8.10
C GLN A 169 -4.58 -21.09 -8.06
N LEU A 170 -5.23 -21.14 -6.89
CA LEU A 170 -6.61 -20.68 -6.75
C LEU A 170 -6.68 -19.15 -6.86
N CYS A 171 -5.81 -18.45 -6.13
CA CYS A 171 -5.70 -17.00 -6.14
C CYS A 171 -4.25 -16.56 -5.86
N ALA A 172 -3.59 -16.04 -6.89
CA ALA A 172 -2.18 -15.60 -6.85
C ALA A 172 -1.87 -14.48 -5.85
N THR A 173 -2.89 -13.86 -5.24
CA THR A 173 -2.73 -12.71 -4.33
C THR A 173 -3.34 -12.93 -2.96
N TYR A 174 -3.74 -14.17 -2.67
CA TYR A 174 -4.16 -14.63 -1.35
C TYR A 174 -3.04 -15.45 -0.72
N PRO A 175 -3.03 -15.60 0.62
CA PRO A 175 -2.05 -16.44 1.31
C PRO A 175 -2.20 -17.91 0.91
N PRO A 176 -1.16 -18.73 1.16
CA PRO A 176 -1.18 -20.16 0.82
C PRO A 176 -2.26 -20.95 1.61
N VAL A 177 -2.66 -20.45 2.76
CA VAL A 177 -3.57 -21.09 3.70
C VAL A 177 -4.80 -20.22 3.92
N LEU A 178 -5.99 -20.79 3.77
CA LEU A 178 -7.26 -20.07 3.84
C LEU A 178 -8.19 -20.71 4.89
N ALA A 179 -8.75 -19.91 5.80
CA ALA A 179 -9.81 -20.38 6.69
C ALA A 179 -11.19 -20.14 6.05
N ILE A 180 -11.97 -21.23 5.95
CA ILE A 180 -13.25 -21.29 5.22
C ILE A 180 -14.28 -22.10 6.04
N PRO A 181 -15.60 -21.98 5.78
CA PRO A 181 -16.60 -22.74 6.53
C PRO A 181 -16.41 -24.26 6.39
N ALA A 182 -16.41 -25.00 7.49
CA ALA A 182 -16.10 -26.44 7.53
C ALA A 182 -16.95 -27.28 6.54
N ARG A 183 -18.21 -26.88 6.29
CA ARG A 183 -19.14 -27.56 5.38
C ARG A 183 -18.89 -27.32 3.89
N ILE A 184 -17.98 -26.40 3.52
CA ILE A 184 -17.67 -26.08 2.13
C ILE A 184 -16.47 -26.90 1.67
N SER A 185 -16.60 -27.59 0.54
CA SER A 185 -15.52 -28.36 -0.09
C SER A 185 -14.59 -27.46 -0.92
N ASP A 186 -13.34 -27.89 -1.09
CA ASP A 186 -12.36 -27.21 -1.94
C ASP A 186 -12.84 -27.12 -3.41
N THR A 187 -13.54 -28.13 -3.92
CA THR A 187 -14.19 -28.08 -5.23
C THR A 187 -15.16 -26.90 -5.35
N THR A 188 -15.96 -26.63 -4.31
CA THR A 188 -16.87 -25.49 -4.30
C THR A 188 -16.11 -24.17 -4.35
N LEU A 189 -14.97 -24.08 -3.64
CA LEU A 189 -14.10 -22.90 -3.65
C LEU A 189 -13.56 -22.61 -5.05
N THR A 190 -13.13 -23.63 -5.80
CA THR A 190 -12.63 -23.48 -7.18
C THR A 190 -13.64 -22.83 -8.11
N TYR A 191 -14.93 -23.19 -7.99
CA TYR A 191 -15.99 -22.57 -8.78
C TYR A 191 -16.40 -21.18 -8.27
N ALA A 192 -16.49 -21.01 -6.95
CA ALA A 192 -16.80 -19.71 -6.34
C ALA A 192 -15.75 -18.64 -6.67
N ALA A 193 -14.47 -19.02 -6.67
CA ALA A 193 -13.35 -18.14 -7.00
C ALA A 193 -13.48 -17.50 -8.38
N ARG A 194 -13.95 -18.23 -9.40
CA ARG A 194 -14.14 -17.71 -10.76
C ARG A 194 -15.16 -16.58 -10.84
N TYR A 195 -16.09 -16.51 -9.88
CA TYR A 195 -17.09 -15.46 -9.80
C TYR A 195 -16.60 -14.21 -9.08
N ARG A 196 -15.40 -14.22 -8.51
CA ARG A 196 -14.83 -13.11 -7.73
C ARG A 196 -13.65 -12.51 -8.48
N SER A 197 -13.57 -11.18 -8.52
CA SER A 197 -12.50 -10.49 -9.25
C SER A 197 -11.11 -10.95 -8.77
N LYS A 198 -10.24 -11.36 -9.71
CA LYS A 198 -8.92 -11.95 -9.42
C LYS A 198 -8.97 -13.17 -8.49
N ALA A 199 -10.08 -13.92 -8.50
CA ALA A 199 -10.28 -15.10 -7.69
C ALA A 199 -10.23 -14.90 -6.17
N ARG A 200 -10.41 -13.66 -5.69
CA ARG A 200 -10.39 -13.32 -4.26
C ARG A 200 -11.77 -13.58 -3.63
N LEU A 201 -12.06 -14.84 -3.38
CA LEU A 201 -13.29 -15.34 -2.77
C LEU A 201 -13.42 -14.97 -1.27
N PRO A 202 -14.63 -14.99 -0.69
CA PRO A 202 -14.82 -14.80 0.76
C PRO A 202 -14.03 -15.80 1.61
N VAL A 203 -13.11 -15.28 2.43
CA VAL A 203 -12.29 -16.04 3.39
C VAL A 203 -12.24 -15.35 4.75
N LEU A 204 -12.09 -16.13 5.83
CA LEU A 204 -12.02 -15.61 7.20
C LEU A 204 -10.80 -14.69 7.38
N SER A 205 -11.03 -13.52 7.94
CA SER A 205 -9.98 -12.61 8.42
C SER A 205 -9.91 -12.60 9.94
N TYR A 206 -11.06 -12.67 10.60
CA TYR A 206 -11.15 -12.64 12.06
C TYR A 206 -12.37 -13.41 12.56
N LEU A 207 -12.22 -14.15 13.66
CA LEU A 207 -13.30 -14.80 14.38
C LEU A 207 -13.30 -14.33 15.83
N HIS A 208 -14.40 -13.70 16.25
CA HIS A 208 -14.55 -13.24 17.61
C HIS A 208 -14.98 -14.41 18.53
N PRO A 209 -14.58 -14.43 19.82
CA PRO A 209 -14.99 -15.47 20.77
C PRO A 209 -16.50 -15.65 20.97
N ASN A 210 -17.32 -14.68 20.55
CA ASN A 210 -18.79 -14.77 20.55
C ASN A 210 -19.38 -15.45 19.29
N GLY A 211 -18.53 -15.90 18.35
CA GLY A 211 -18.95 -16.53 17.10
C GLY A 211 -19.18 -15.59 15.91
N ALA A 212 -19.06 -14.27 16.11
CA ALA A 212 -19.12 -13.32 15.00
C ALA A 212 -17.86 -13.43 14.14
N SER A 213 -18.04 -13.54 12.82
CA SER A 213 -16.93 -13.65 11.87
C SER A 213 -16.83 -12.42 10.98
N MET A 214 -15.60 -12.07 10.60
CA MET A 214 -15.30 -11.09 9.58
C MET A 214 -14.58 -11.79 8.43
N THR A 215 -15.22 -11.79 7.26
CA THR A 215 -14.65 -12.34 6.02
C THR A 215 -14.33 -11.23 5.04
N ARG A 216 -13.26 -11.41 4.25
CA ARG A 216 -12.85 -10.47 3.18
C ARG A 216 -12.93 -11.13 1.82
N SER A 217 -13.22 -10.35 0.79
CA SER A 217 -13.31 -10.80 -0.59
C SER A 217 -13.08 -9.64 -1.56
N SER A 218 -13.09 -9.94 -2.86
CA SER A 218 -13.25 -8.94 -3.93
C SER A 218 -14.70 -8.85 -4.38
N GLN A 219 -14.99 -7.84 -5.20
CA GLN A 219 -16.29 -7.70 -5.85
C GLN A 219 -16.65 -8.93 -6.71
N PRO A 220 -17.95 -9.30 -6.75
CA PRO A 220 -18.45 -10.35 -7.65
C PRO A 220 -18.49 -9.89 -9.12
N MET A 221 -18.34 -10.85 -10.03
CA MET A 221 -18.37 -10.69 -11.49
C MET A 221 -19.80 -10.75 -12.04
N VAL A 222 -20.68 -9.90 -11.49
CA VAL A 222 -22.12 -9.87 -11.82
C VAL A 222 -22.35 -9.39 -13.26
N GLY A 223 -21.75 -8.26 -13.60
CA GLY A 223 -21.87 -7.59 -14.89
C GLY A 223 -23.29 -7.16 -15.27
N LEU A 224 -23.42 -6.65 -16.50
CA LEU A 224 -24.71 -6.25 -17.05
C LEU A 224 -25.68 -7.42 -17.21
N LYS A 225 -25.17 -8.63 -17.46
CA LYS A 225 -25.96 -9.87 -17.62
C LYS A 225 -26.55 -10.41 -16.32
N GLN A 226 -26.26 -9.79 -15.17
CA GLN A 226 -26.68 -10.30 -13.86
C GLN A 226 -26.26 -11.75 -13.63
N ALA A 227 -25.02 -12.07 -13.99
CA ALA A 227 -24.45 -13.39 -13.79
C ALA A 227 -24.50 -13.77 -12.30
N ARG A 228 -24.77 -15.04 -12.04
CA ARG A 228 -24.89 -15.63 -10.71
C ARG A 228 -23.91 -16.78 -10.55
N SER A 229 -23.59 -17.08 -9.29
CA SER A 229 -22.78 -18.24 -8.93
C SER A 229 -23.41 -18.93 -7.73
N VAL A 230 -23.99 -20.10 -7.97
CA VAL A 230 -24.58 -20.92 -6.89
C VAL A 230 -23.51 -21.30 -5.86
N GLN A 231 -22.26 -21.47 -6.29
CA GLN A 231 -21.15 -21.80 -5.40
C GLN A 231 -20.72 -20.61 -4.54
N ASP A 232 -20.77 -19.37 -5.06
CA ASP A 232 -20.54 -18.16 -4.25
C ASP A 232 -21.71 -17.92 -3.27
N GLU A 233 -22.95 -18.05 -3.76
CA GLU A 233 -24.16 -17.95 -2.93
C GLU A 233 -24.12 -18.94 -1.75
N LYS A 234 -23.79 -20.22 -2.01
CA LYS A 234 -23.61 -21.26 -0.98
C LYS A 234 -22.46 -20.98 -0.03
N LEU A 235 -21.34 -20.43 -0.52
CA LEU A 235 -20.20 -20.07 0.32
C LEU A 235 -20.58 -18.95 1.30
N VAL A 236 -21.26 -17.90 0.84
CA VAL A 236 -21.72 -16.80 1.70
C VAL A 236 -22.78 -17.29 2.69
N GLU A 237 -23.73 -18.12 2.25
CA GLU A 237 -24.71 -18.77 3.14
C GLU A 237 -24.01 -19.61 4.23
N ALA A 238 -22.93 -20.32 3.88
CA ALA A 238 -22.13 -21.07 4.84
C ALA A 238 -21.39 -20.20 5.85
N ILE A 239 -20.88 -19.05 5.44
CA ILE A 239 -20.28 -18.07 6.35
C ILE A 239 -21.32 -17.60 7.36
N VAL A 240 -22.50 -17.20 6.88
CA VAL A 240 -23.61 -16.77 7.74
C VAL A 240 -23.98 -17.84 8.76
N ALA A 241 -24.09 -19.09 8.31
CA ALA A 241 -24.44 -20.21 9.18
C ALA A 241 -23.38 -20.51 10.27
N THR A 242 -22.12 -20.06 10.12
CA THR A 242 -21.10 -20.27 11.16
C THR A 242 -21.35 -19.47 12.43
N SER A 243 -22.16 -18.42 12.34
CA SER A 243 -22.50 -17.54 13.47
C SER A 243 -23.92 -17.82 14.01
N GLU A 244 -24.60 -18.87 13.52
CA GLU A 244 -25.91 -19.28 14.05
C GLU A 244 -25.75 -19.98 15.41
N PRO A 245 -26.50 -19.57 16.46
CA PRO A 245 -26.41 -20.21 17.76
C PRO A 245 -26.87 -21.67 17.70
N THR A 246 -26.01 -22.61 18.09
CA THR A 246 -26.41 -23.95 18.47
C THR A 246 -27.21 -23.85 19.78
N GLY A 247 -28.49 -24.19 19.72
CA GLY A 247 -29.52 -23.74 20.66
C GLY A 247 -29.19 -23.87 22.15
N ILE A 248 -29.41 -22.77 22.89
CA ILE A 248 -29.76 -22.65 24.34
C ILE A 248 -30.02 -21.18 24.72
N VAL A 249 -29.61 -20.17 23.94
CA VAL A 249 -29.80 -18.76 24.31
C VAL A 249 -31.11 -18.17 23.75
N PRO A 250 -32.02 -17.61 24.59
CA PRO A 250 -33.23 -16.93 24.12
C PRO A 250 -32.92 -15.71 23.27
N ARG A 251 -33.83 -15.46 22.33
CA ARG A 251 -33.76 -14.50 21.22
C ARG A 251 -33.60 -13.04 21.65
N PHE A 252 -32.47 -12.43 21.31
CA PHE A 252 -32.46 -11.07 20.74
C PHE A 252 -32.26 -11.19 19.22
N ARG A 253 -33.27 -11.77 18.57
CA ARG A 253 -33.29 -12.09 17.14
C ARG A 253 -33.66 -10.83 16.36
N ASN A 254 -32.66 -10.12 15.82
CA ASN A 254 -32.89 -9.30 14.63
C ASN A 254 -32.44 -10.12 13.41
N GLU A 255 -33.40 -10.48 12.57
CA GLU A 255 -33.32 -11.50 11.51
C GLU A 255 -32.46 -11.10 10.28
N ARG A 256 -31.62 -10.06 10.35
CA ARG A 256 -30.75 -9.59 9.25
C ARG A 256 -29.46 -8.92 9.74
N ASN A 257 -28.78 -9.51 10.74
CA ASN A 257 -27.56 -8.93 11.30
C ASN A 257 -26.30 -9.20 10.47
N ASN A 258 -26.34 -10.08 9.46
CA ASN A 258 -25.21 -10.29 8.57
C ASN A 258 -25.12 -9.17 7.53
N ILE A 259 -23.93 -8.62 7.35
CA ILE A 259 -23.71 -7.43 6.53
C ILE A 259 -22.66 -7.75 5.47
N ILE A 260 -22.98 -7.45 4.22
CA ILE A 260 -22.01 -7.32 3.14
C ILE A 260 -21.65 -5.85 3.03
N ILE A 261 -20.40 -5.51 3.33
CA ILE A 261 -19.91 -4.14 3.31
C ILE A 261 -19.09 -3.94 2.04
N ASP A 262 -19.61 -3.12 1.13
CA ASP A 262 -18.88 -2.63 -0.03
C ASP A 262 -18.24 -1.29 0.33
N ALA A 263 -16.91 -1.24 0.38
CA ALA A 263 -16.22 -0.03 0.83
C ALA A 263 -16.45 1.17 -0.10
N ARG A 264 -16.83 0.93 -1.36
CA ARG A 264 -16.93 1.99 -2.38
C ARG A 264 -18.15 2.89 -2.16
N PRO A 265 -18.16 4.10 -2.75
CA PRO A 265 -19.38 4.83 -3.04
C PRO A 265 -20.29 4.03 -3.97
N THR A 266 -21.60 4.20 -3.81
CA THR A 266 -22.61 3.52 -4.63
C THR A 266 -22.42 3.78 -6.12
N THR A 267 -22.07 5.01 -6.51
CA THR A 267 -21.78 5.39 -7.90
C THR A 267 -20.66 4.55 -8.50
N ASN A 268 -19.56 4.40 -7.78
CA ASN A 268 -18.41 3.60 -8.22
C ASN A 268 -18.77 2.11 -8.33
N ALA A 269 -19.63 1.59 -7.44
CA ALA A 269 -20.13 0.22 -7.52
C ALA A 269 -21.01 0.00 -8.78
N VAL A 270 -21.86 0.97 -9.14
CA VAL A 270 -22.67 0.94 -10.36
C VAL A 270 -21.80 1.00 -11.62
N VAL A 271 -20.78 1.85 -11.66
CA VAL A 271 -19.83 1.91 -12.79
C VAL A 271 -19.10 0.56 -12.95
N ASN A 272 -18.67 -0.05 -11.85
CA ASN A 272 -18.03 -1.37 -11.89
C ASN A 272 -18.95 -2.47 -12.43
N ARG A 273 -20.27 -2.35 -12.23
CA ARG A 273 -21.25 -3.26 -12.84
C ARG A 273 -21.29 -3.16 -14.36
N ALA A 274 -21.09 -1.96 -14.93
CA ALA A 274 -21.05 -1.77 -16.38
C ALA A 274 -19.84 -2.45 -17.03
N ILE A 275 -18.70 -2.54 -16.33
CA ILE A 275 -17.47 -3.19 -16.83
C ILE A 275 -17.36 -4.67 -16.46
N GLY A 276 -18.47 -5.31 -16.09
CA GLY A 276 -18.53 -6.77 -15.88
C GLY A 276 -18.40 -7.23 -14.42
N ALA A 277 -18.21 -6.33 -13.46
CA ALA A 277 -18.18 -6.65 -12.03
C ALA A 277 -19.47 -6.20 -11.32
N GLY A 278 -19.40 -5.64 -10.11
CA GLY A 278 -20.58 -5.09 -9.43
C GLY A 278 -20.58 -5.39 -7.93
N SER A 279 -21.77 -5.63 -7.39
CA SER A 279 -21.99 -6.00 -5.99
C SER A 279 -23.15 -6.98 -5.90
N GLU A 280 -23.20 -7.76 -4.83
CA GLU A 280 -24.16 -8.84 -4.58
C GLU A 280 -25.63 -8.39 -4.74
N ASN A 281 -26.48 -9.17 -5.42
CA ASN A 281 -27.92 -8.93 -5.49
C ASN A 281 -28.63 -9.60 -4.31
N MET A 282 -29.25 -8.82 -3.42
CA MET A 282 -29.85 -9.33 -2.17
C MET A 282 -31.00 -10.33 -2.39
N ASP A 283 -31.58 -10.41 -3.58
CA ASP A 283 -32.53 -11.48 -3.96
C ASP A 283 -31.93 -12.89 -3.86
N HIS A 284 -30.60 -12.98 -4.01
CA HIS A 284 -29.82 -14.22 -3.98
C HIS A 284 -28.95 -14.37 -2.73
N TYR A 285 -28.72 -13.29 -1.97
CA TYR A 285 -27.99 -13.28 -0.70
C TYR A 285 -28.91 -12.89 0.46
N ARG A 286 -30.03 -13.61 0.58
CA ARG A 286 -31.22 -13.20 1.37
C ARG A 286 -30.98 -13.03 2.87
N GLN A 287 -29.97 -13.69 3.43
CA GLN A 287 -29.64 -13.61 4.86
C GLN A 287 -28.73 -12.41 5.20
N CYS A 288 -28.32 -11.64 4.18
CA CYS A 288 -27.44 -10.50 4.33
C CYS A 288 -28.16 -9.20 3.98
N ARG A 289 -27.72 -8.10 4.58
CA ARG A 289 -27.96 -6.74 4.08
C ARG A 289 -26.69 -6.18 3.46
N LYS A 290 -26.80 -5.36 2.43
CA LYS A 290 -25.65 -4.69 1.82
C LYS A 290 -25.56 -3.23 2.26
N VAL A 291 -24.35 -2.77 2.57
CA VAL A 291 -24.06 -1.39 2.96
C VAL A 291 -22.87 -0.88 2.14
N TYR A 292 -22.89 0.40 1.77
CA TYR A 292 -21.79 1.10 1.11
C TYR A 292 -21.11 2.06 2.09
N LEU A 293 -19.78 2.07 2.15
CA LEU A 293 -19.06 2.97 3.08
C LEU A 293 -18.73 4.35 2.47
N GLY A 294 -18.78 4.49 1.14
CA GLY A 294 -18.46 5.78 0.51
C GLY A 294 -16.97 6.12 0.46
N ILE A 295 -16.08 5.13 0.58
CA ILE A 295 -14.62 5.34 0.55
C ILE A 295 -14.12 5.40 -0.90
N ASP A 296 -13.64 6.57 -1.29
CA ASP A 296 -13.12 6.79 -2.63
C ASP A 296 -11.91 5.92 -2.99
N ASN A 297 -11.66 5.81 -4.29
CA ASN A 297 -10.59 4.99 -4.82
C ASN A 297 -9.19 5.60 -4.58
N ILE A 298 -8.16 4.82 -4.87
CA ILE A 298 -6.76 5.19 -4.66
C ILE A 298 -6.30 6.46 -5.40
N HIS A 299 -6.97 6.86 -6.50
CA HIS A 299 -6.63 8.07 -7.23
C HIS A 299 -7.05 9.32 -6.45
N VAL A 300 -8.27 9.30 -5.90
CA VAL A 300 -8.74 10.37 -5.02
C VAL A 300 -7.86 10.50 -3.78
N MET A 301 -7.50 9.37 -3.17
CA MET A 301 -6.60 9.37 -2.00
C MET A 301 -5.21 9.91 -2.34
N ARG A 302 -4.66 9.56 -3.51
CA ARG A 302 -3.37 10.08 -3.99
C ARG A 302 -3.44 11.59 -4.25
N ASP A 303 -4.50 12.06 -4.89
CA ASP A 303 -4.68 13.48 -5.17
C ASP A 303 -4.84 14.29 -3.88
N ALA A 304 -5.56 13.74 -2.88
CA ALA A 304 -5.66 14.34 -1.55
C ALA A 304 -4.28 14.46 -0.86
N LEU A 305 -3.46 13.40 -0.93
CA LEU A 305 -2.09 13.42 -0.41
C LEU A 305 -1.20 14.44 -1.14
N ASN A 306 -1.32 14.54 -2.46
CA ASN A 306 -0.57 15.53 -3.25
C ASN A 306 -0.94 16.96 -2.85
N ARG A 307 -2.23 17.26 -2.67
CA ARG A 307 -2.69 18.57 -2.20
C ARG A 307 -2.15 18.91 -0.81
N LEU A 308 -2.07 17.93 0.09
CA LEU A 308 -1.45 18.12 1.41
C LEU A 308 0.04 18.43 1.28
N ALA A 309 0.76 17.72 0.42
CA ALA A 309 2.18 17.93 0.19
C ALA A 309 2.49 19.28 -0.49
N ASP A 310 1.59 19.79 -1.35
CA ASP A 310 1.76 21.09 -2.03
C ASP A 310 1.45 22.28 -1.10
N ALA A 311 0.71 22.05 -0.01
CA ALA A 311 0.38 23.08 0.98
C ALA A 311 1.43 23.24 2.10
N ALA A 312 2.41 22.34 2.16
CA ALA A 312 3.46 22.28 3.19
C ALA A 312 4.79 22.85 2.70
#